data_AF-A0A9X8YLR2-F1
#
_entry.id   AF-A0A9X8YLR2-F1
#
_cell.length_a   1.000
_cell.length_b   1.000
_cell.length_c   1.000
_cell.angle_alpha   90.00
_cell.angle_beta   90.00
_cell.angle_gamma   90.00
#
_symmetry.space_group_name_H-M   'P 1'
#
loop_
_entity.id
_entity.type
_entity.pdbx_description
1 polymer ?
#
loop_
_entity_poly.entity_id
_entity_poly.type
_entity_poly.pdbx_seq_one_letter_code
_entity_poly.pdbx_strand_id
1 'polypeptide(L)' 'MTQVQSGILLEHCRFAIFMEASVQGEFADLRQGCKQFCQTLSELQQQFPDARLGAVIAF' A
#
# COMPACT_ATOMS: atom_id res chain seq x y z
N MET A 1 -17.74 6.17 -4.86
CA MET A 1 -17.11 5.24 -5.83
C MET A 1 -16.04 4.44 -5.10
N THR A 2 -15.96 3.13 -5.30
CA THR A 2 -14.92 2.29 -4.69
C THR A 2 -13.72 2.24 -5.63
N GLN A 3 -12.55 2.67 -5.16
CA GLN A 3 -11.31 2.64 -5.94
C GLN A 3 -10.51 1.39 -5.59
N VAL A 4 -9.96 0.72 -6.60
CA VAL A 4 -9.07 -0.43 -6.43
C VAL A 4 -7.72 0.00 -5.83
N GLN A 5 -7.09 -0.84 -5.01
CA GLN A 5 -5.74 -0.58 -4.50
C GLN A 5 -4.74 -0.57 -5.67
N SER A 6 -3.81 0.39 -5.65
CA SER A 6 -2.94 0.70 -6.79
C SER A 6 -2.01 -0.44 -7.20
N GLY A 7 -1.65 -1.35 -6.29
CA GLY A 7 -0.77 -2.47 -6.59
C GLY A 7 -1.41 -3.64 -7.34
N ILE A 8 -2.74 -3.65 -7.57
CA ILE A 8 -3.43 -4.81 -8.17
C ILE A 8 -3.29 -4.87 -9.70
N LEU A 9 -3.34 -3.72 -10.37
CA LEU A 9 -3.42 -3.64 -11.85
C LEU A 9 -2.14 -3.11 -12.50
N LEU A 10 -1.03 -3.09 -11.76
CA LEU A 10 0.25 -2.67 -12.32
C LEU A 10 0.84 -3.77 -13.20
N GLU A 11 1.29 -3.37 -14.38
CA GLU A 11 1.89 -4.28 -15.36
C GLU A 11 3.38 -3.99 -15.54
N HIS A 12 4.16 -5.04 -15.80
CA HIS A 12 5.60 -4.96 -16.11
C HIS A 12 6.46 -4.24 -15.04
N CYS A 13 6.05 -4.32 -13.77
CA CYS A 13 6.89 -3.87 -12.65
C CYS A 13 8.19 -4.67 -12.60
N ARG A 14 9.31 -3.97 -12.40
CA ARG A 14 10.66 -4.56 -12.38
C ARG A 14 11.05 -5.14 -11.02
N PHE A 15 10.34 -4.76 -9.96
CA PHE A 15 10.67 -5.08 -8.58
C PHE A 15 9.43 -5.04 -7.68
N ALA A 16 9.40 -5.87 -6.63
CA ALA A 16 8.36 -5.90 -5.61
C ALA A 16 8.94 -6.30 -4.25
N ILE A 17 8.29 -5.85 -3.17
CA ILE A 17 8.56 -6.27 -1.79
C ILE A 17 7.28 -6.93 -1.26
N PHE A 18 7.43 -8.11 -0.67
CA PHE A 18 6.35 -8.80 0.04
C PHE A 18 6.70 -8.88 1.52
N MET A 19 5.72 -8.55 2.37
CA MET A 19 5.85 -8.60 3.83
C MET A 19 4.65 -9.35 4.39
N GLU A 20 4.93 -10.31 5.26
CA GLU A 20 3.94 -11.09 5.99
C GLU A 20 4.12 -10.86 7.48
N ALA A 21 3.02 -10.70 8.21
CA ALA A 21 3.04 -10.44 9.64
C ALA A 21 1.77 -10.97 10.32
N SER A 22 1.90 -11.37 11.58
CA SER A 22 0.75 -11.64 12.45
C SER A 22 0.37 -10.38 13.22
N VAL A 23 -0.92 -10.14 13.40
CA VAL A 23 -1.41 -9.01 14.19
C VAL A 23 -0.99 -9.18 15.65
N GLN A 24 -0.39 -8.15 16.22
CA GLN A 24 -0.10 -8.01 17.64
C GLN A 24 -0.78 -6.75 18.16
N GLY A 25 -1.28 -6.78 19.40
CA GLY A 25 -1.98 -5.64 20.00
C GLY A 25 -3.40 -5.45 19.46
N GLU A 26 -3.85 -4.19 19.42
CA GLU A 26 -5.24 -3.83 19.16
C GLU A 26 -5.55 -3.60 17.66
N PHE A 27 -6.70 -4.08 17.19
CA PHE A 27 -7.13 -3.85 15.79
C PHE A 27 -7.36 -2.37 15.45
N ALA A 28 -7.56 -1.51 16.46
CA ALA A 28 -7.66 -0.07 16.25
C ALA A 28 -6.36 0.51 15.67
N ASP A 29 -5.21 0.05 16.17
CA ASP A 29 -3.90 0.48 15.72
C ASP A 29 -3.62 -0.01 14.30
N LEU A 30 -4.00 -1.26 13.99
CA LEU A 30 -3.91 -1.80 12.63
C LEU A 30 -4.74 -0.97 11.65
N ARG A 31 -5.98 -0.63 12.01
CA ARG A 31 -6.86 0.20 11.19
C ARG A 31 -6.24 1.58 10.93
N GLN A 32 -5.66 2.20 11.95
CA GLN A 32 -4.99 3.49 11.81
C GLN A 32 -3.74 3.37 10.94
N GLY A 33 -2.95 2.31 11.13
CA GLY A 33 -1.77 1.98 10.32
C GLY A 33 -2.11 1.83 8.83
N CYS A 34 -3.20 1.15 8.47
CA CYS A 34 -3.63 1.05 7.08
C CYS A 34 -3.92 2.41 6.45
N LYS A 35 -4.59 3.31 7.19
CA LYS A 35 -4.87 4.68 6.69
C LYS A 35 -3.57 5.46 6.48
N GLN A 36 -2.66 5.40 7.45
CA GLN A 36 -1.35 6.05 7.36
C GLN A 36 -0.53 5.52 6.18
N PHE A 37 -0.55 4.20 5.95
CA PHE A 37 0.12 3.57 4.82
C PHE A 37 -0.42 4.10 3.48
N CYS A 38 -1.75 4.13 3.30
CA CYS A 38 -2.35 4.64 2.06
C CYS A 38 -2.03 6.12 1.81
N GLN A 39 -2.00 6.94 2.87
CA GLN A 39 -1.61 8.35 2.78
C GLN A 39 -0.14 8.48 2.34
N THR A 40 0.75 7.75 3.01
CA THR A 40 2.20 7.76 2.70
C THR A 40 2.47 7.24 1.28
N LEU A 41 1.74 6.21 0.84
CA LEU A 41 1.83 5.69 -0.52
C LEU A 41 1.45 6.77 -1.55
N SER A 42 0.39 7.54 -1.28
CA SER A 42 -0.05 8.62 -2.15
C SER A 42 1.00 9.72 -2.27
N GLU A 43 1.64 10.08 -1.15
CA GLU A 43 2.73 11.05 -1.11
C GLU A 43 3.95 10.55 -1.90
N LEU A 44 4.34 9.29 -1.74
CA LEU A 44 5.44 8.68 -2.50
C LEU A 44 5.15 8.58 -3.99
N GLN A 45 3.91 8.27 -4.39
CA GLN A 45 3.49 8.27 -5.79
C GLN A 45 3.59 9.66 -6.42
N GLN A 46 3.27 10.71 -5.66
CA GLN A 46 3.44 12.10 -6.11
C GLN A 46 4.91 12.51 -6.17
N GLN A 47 5.72 12.06 -5.21
CA GLN A 47 7.15 12.35 -5.14
C GLN A 47 7.95 11.64 -6.25
N PHE A 48 7.54 10.42 -6.64
CA PHE A 48 8.22 9.58 -7.62
C PHE A 48 7.25 9.11 -8.73
N PRO A 49 6.72 10.02 -9.56
CA PRO A 49 5.72 9.67 -10.56
C PRO A 49 6.22 8.66 -11.60
N ASP A 50 7.51 8.71 -11.95
CA ASP A 50 8.13 7.82 -12.93
C ASP A 50 8.31 6.38 -12.43
N ALA A 51 8.27 6.16 -11.12
CA ALA A 51 8.47 4.85 -10.51
C ALA A 51 7.27 3.92 -10.70
N ARG A 52 6.09 4.45 -11.07
CA ARG A 52 4.83 3.70 -11.18
C ARG A 52 4.56 2.86 -9.92
N LEU A 53 4.80 3.46 -8.75
CA LEU A 53 4.67 2.79 -7.46
C LEU A 53 3.22 2.41 -7.20
N GLY A 54 3.00 1.22 -6.67
CA GLY A 54 1.71 0.79 -6.11
C GLY A 54 1.91 -0.27 -5.04
N ALA A 55 0.91 -0.43 -4.19
CA ALA A 55 0.95 -1.41 -3.12
C ALA A 55 -0.45 -1.95 -2.81
N VAL A 56 -0.47 -3.06 -2.06
CA VAL A 56 -1.68 -3.70 -1.58
C VAL A 56 -1.50 -4.05 -0.11
N ILE A 57 -2.49 -3.70 0.72
CA ILE A 57 -2.68 -4.30 2.04
C ILE A 57 -3.76 -5.38 1.89
N ALA A 58 -3.43 -6.60 2.30
CA ALA A 58 -4.35 -7.74 2.36
C ALA A 58 -4.32 -8.35 3.77
N PHE A 59 -5.44 -8.98 4.17
CA PHE A 59 -5.63 -9.66 5.45
C PHE A 59 -6.14 -11.07 5.20
#